data_AF-K7EQB1-F1
#
_entry.id   AF-K7EQB1-F1
#
_cell.length_a   1.000
_cell.length_b   1.000
_cell.length_c   1.000
_cell.angle_alpha   90.00
_cell.angle_beta   90.00
_cell.angle_gamma   90.00
#
_symmetry.space_group_name_H-M   'P 1'
#
loop_
_entity.id
_entity.type
_entity.pdbx_description
1 polymer ?
#
loop_
_entity_poly.entity_id
_entity_poly.type
_entity_poly.pdbx_seq_one_letter_code
_entity_poly.pdbx_strand_id
1 'polypeptide(L)'
;MSEEAKRGAPNPWLFEEPEETRGLGFDEIRQQQQKIIQEQDAGLDALSSIISRQKQMGQEIGNELDEQNEIIDDLANLVENTDEKLRNETRRVNMVDRKSASCGMIMVILLLLVAIVVVAVWPTN
;
A
#
# COMPACT_ATOMS: atom_id res chain seq x y z
N MET A 1 60.53 5.54 -65.20
CA MET A 1 60.01 6.08 -63.93
C MET A 1 58.59 5.59 -63.75
N SER A 2 58.41 4.43 -63.12
CA SER A 2 57.10 3.81 -62.86
C SER A 2 57.20 2.91 -61.62
N GLU A 3 57.36 3.51 -60.44
CA GLU A 3 57.23 2.81 -59.15
C GLU A 3 56.08 3.43 -58.36
N GLU A 4 54.87 3.29 -58.89
CA GLU A 4 53.65 3.61 -58.16
C GLU A 4 52.66 2.47 -58.36
N ALA A 5 53.04 1.27 -57.91
CA ALA A 5 52.17 0.11 -57.95
C ALA A 5 52.22 -0.64 -56.62
N LYS A 6 51.05 -0.66 -55.97
CA LYS A 6 50.65 -1.51 -54.83
C LYS A 6 50.95 -0.97 -53.44
N ARG A 7 50.34 0.16 -53.10
CA ARG A 7 49.90 0.42 -51.73
C ARG A 7 48.75 -0.58 -51.44
N GLY A 8 49.09 -1.71 -50.82
CA GLY A 8 48.13 -2.76 -50.48
C GLY A 8 46.99 -2.19 -49.64
N ALA A 9 45.75 -2.49 -50.03
CA ALA A 9 44.57 -2.08 -49.27
C ALA A 9 44.65 -2.62 -47.82
N PRO A 10 44.25 -1.82 -46.80
CA PRO A 10 44.19 -2.33 -45.44
C PRO A 10 43.22 -3.50 -45.39
N ASN A 11 43.66 -4.61 -44.80
CA ASN A 11 42.90 -5.84 -44.79
C ASN A 11 41.69 -5.68 -43.85
N PRO A 12 40.44 -5.66 -44.33
CA PRO A 12 39.26 -5.29 -43.52
C PRO A 12 38.92 -6.29 -42.41
N TRP A 13 39.53 -7.48 -42.45
CA TRP A 13 39.35 -8.58 -41.51
C TRP A 13 40.49 -8.69 -40.50
N LEU A 14 41.43 -7.75 -40.50
CA LEU A 14 42.43 -7.63 -39.44
C LEU A 14 41.73 -6.99 -38.23
N PHE A 15 40.94 -7.79 -37.51
CA PHE A 15 40.50 -7.40 -36.18
C PHE A 15 41.77 -7.20 -35.34
N GLU A 16 41.99 -5.97 -34.87
CA GLU A 16 43.05 -5.71 -33.91
C GLU A 16 42.78 -6.59 -32.68
N GLU A 17 43.77 -7.42 -32.30
CA GLU A 17 43.68 -8.14 -31.05
C GLU A 17 43.46 -7.13 -29.91
N PRO A 18 42.50 -7.38 -29.00
CA PRO A 18 42.30 -6.54 -27.82
C PRO A 18 43.64 -6.32 -27.12
N GLU A 19 43.90 -5.09 -26.65
CA GLU A 19 45.16 -4.76 -25.95
C GLU A 19 45.43 -5.69 -24.76
N GLU A 20 44.37 -6.24 -24.17
CA GLU A 20 44.39 -7.19 -23.05
C GLU A 20 44.97 -8.57 -23.41
N THR A 21 44.86 -8.98 -24.67
CA THR A 21 45.36 -10.27 -25.19
C THR A 21 46.62 -10.13 -26.04
N ARG A 22 47.04 -8.89 -26.31
CA ARG A 22 48.14 -8.59 -27.23
C ARG A 22 49.47 -9.05 -26.65
N GLY A 23 50.04 -10.12 -27.21
CA GLY A 23 51.32 -10.69 -26.79
C GLY A 23 51.23 -11.80 -25.76
N LEU A 24 50.02 -12.25 -25.39
CA LEU A 24 49.81 -13.45 -24.59
C LEU A 24 49.80 -14.71 -25.47
N GLY A 25 50.42 -15.79 -25.00
CA GLY A 25 50.31 -17.10 -25.66
C GLY A 25 48.87 -17.65 -25.57
N PHE A 26 48.47 -18.51 -26.52
CA PHE A 26 47.15 -19.15 -26.52
C PHE A 26 46.77 -19.79 -25.17
N ASP A 27 47.74 -20.36 -24.46
CA ASP A 27 47.54 -20.95 -23.13
C ASP A 27 47.29 -19.89 -22.03
N GLU A 28 47.93 -18.72 -22.12
CA GLU A 28 47.72 -17.59 -21.18
C GLU A 28 46.35 -16.96 -21.37
N ILE A 29 45.92 -16.77 -22.63
CA ILE A 29 44.56 -16.29 -22.96
C ILE A 29 43.51 -17.26 -22.41
N ARG A 30 43.74 -18.57 -22.54
CA ARG A 30 42.84 -19.59 -21.98
C ARG A 30 42.77 -19.52 -20.46
N GLN A 31 43.90 -19.37 -19.77
CA GLN A 31 43.91 -19.22 -18.31
C GLN A 31 43.16 -17.96 -17.87
N GLN A 32 43.34 -16.85 -18.58
CA GLN A 32 42.67 -15.59 -18.28
C GLN A 32 41.15 -15.72 -18.48
N GLN A 33 40.70 -16.34 -19.58
CA GLN A 33 39.28 -16.63 -19.79
C GLN A 33 38.71 -17.55 -18.71
N GLN A 34 39.45 -18.58 -18.29
CA GLN A 34 39.03 -19.48 -17.22
C GLN A 34 38.81 -18.72 -15.89
N LYS A 35 39.69 -17.77 -15.59
CA LYS A 35 39.58 -16.92 -14.40
C LYS A 35 38.39 -15.97 -14.48
N ILE A 36 38.18 -15.35 -15.64
CA ILE A 36 37.02 -14.49 -15.90
C ILE A 36 35.71 -15.27 -15.75
N ILE A 37 35.65 -16.51 -16.23
CA ILE A 37 34.48 -17.38 -16.08
C ILE A 37 34.22 -17.71 -14.60
N GLN A 38 35.27 -18.03 -13.83
CA GLN A 38 35.12 -18.29 -12.39
C GLN A 38 34.61 -17.05 -11.62
N GLU A 39 35.08 -15.85 -11.97
CA GLU A 39 34.61 -14.60 -11.36
C GLU A 39 33.13 -14.33 -11.71
N GLN A 40 32.71 -14.63 -12.93
CA GLN A 40 31.31 -14.51 -13.34
C GLN A 40 30.41 -15.51 -12.62
N ASP A 41 30.82 -16.78 -12.49
CA ASP A 41 30.06 -17.80 -11.75
C ASP A 41 29.85 -17.39 -10.29
N ALA A 42 30.89 -16.89 -9.63
CA ALA A 42 30.77 -16.34 -8.28
C ALA A 42 29.80 -15.15 -8.20
N GLY A 43 29.78 -14.29 -9.24
CA GLY A 43 28.82 -13.20 -9.35
C GLY A 43 27.38 -13.69 -9.55
N LEU A 44 27.17 -14.74 -10.35
CA LEU A 44 25.86 -15.35 -10.57
C LEU A 44 25.32 -16.03 -9.31
N ASP A 45 26.18 -16.69 -8.53
CA ASP A 45 25.79 -17.26 -7.23
C ASP A 45 25.35 -16.18 -6.24
N ALA A 46 26.08 -15.07 -6.18
CA ALA A 46 25.70 -13.92 -5.35
C ALA A 46 24.35 -13.35 -5.80
N LEU A 47 24.15 -13.16 -7.11
CA LEU A 47 22.90 -12.68 -7.69
C LEU A 47 21.74 -13.64 -7.42
N SER A 48 21.96 -14.95 -7.59
CA SER A 48 20.98 -16.00 -7.28
C SER A 48 20.54 -15.94 -5.82
N SER A 49 21.49 -15.72 -4.89
CA SER A 49 21.17 -15.56 -3.47
C SER A 49 20.28 -14.33 -3.20
N ILE A 50 20.50 -13.23 -3.93
CA ILE A 50 19.71 -12.00 -3.81
C ILE A 50 18.31 -12.24 -4.37
N ILE A 51 18.20 -12.86 -5.54
CA ILE A 51 16.92 -13.20 -6.17
C ILE A 51 16.11 -14.13 -5.27
N SER A 52 16.76 -15.11 -4.63
CA SER A 52 16.11 -16.01 -3.68
C SER A 52 15.51 -15.25 -2.48
N ARG A 53 16.27 -14.31 -1.89
CA ARG A 53 15.78 -13.44 -0.83
C ARG A 53 14.65 -12.53 -1.29
N GLN A 54 14.76 -11.96 -2.48
CA GLN A 54 13.73 -11.09 -3.06
C GLN A 54 12.44 -11.87 -3.36
N LYS A 55 12.55 -13.11 -3.82
CA LYS A 55 11.39 -14.01 -3.99
C LYS A 55 10.70 -14.28 -2.66
N GLN A 56 11.48 -14.59 -1.61
CA GLN A 56 10.92 -14.81 -0.28
C GLN A 56 10.19 -13.56 0.23
N MET A 57 10.82 -12.39 0.12
CA MET A 57 10.20 -11.12 0.50
C MET A 57 8.92 -10.84 -0.31
N GLY A 58 8.89 -11.17 -1.61
CA GLY A 58 7.69 -11.06 -2.44
C GLY A 58 6.56 -12.00 -2.00
N GLN A 59 6.89 -13.20 -1.52
CA GLN A 59 5.91 -14.12 -0.94
C GLN A 59 5.36 -13.61 0.40
N GLU A 60 6.24 -13.08 1.27
CA GLU A 60 5.84 -12.47 2.54
C GLU A 60 4.94 -11.25 2.32
N ILE A 61 5.27 -10.37 1.36
CA ILE A 61 4.41 -9.25 0.95
C ILE A 61 3.05 -9.75 0.44
N GLY A 62 3.04 -10.81 -0.36
CA GLY A 62 1.79 -11.41 -0.86
C GLY A 62 0.88 -11.87 0.28
N ASN A 63 1.44 -12.63 1.22
CA ASN A 63 0.68 -13.13 2.37
C ASN A 63 0.16 -11.99 3.26
N GLU A 64 0.99 -10.97 3.51
CA GLU A 64 0.61 -9.79 4.29
C GLU A 64 -0.51 -8.99 3.59
N LEU A 65 -0.48 -8.89 2.26
CA LEU A 65 -1.56 -8.26 1.49
C LEU A 65 -2.87 -9.04 1.59
N ASP A 66 -2.80 -10.38 1.58
CA ASP A 66 -3.97 -11.23 1.77
C ASP A 66 -4.56 -11.06 3.18
N GLU A 67 -3.71 -11.00 4.22
CA GLU A 67 -4.13 -10.76 5.61
C GLU A 67 -4.71 -9.35 5.79
N GLN A 68 -4.10 -8.33 5.18
CA GLN A 68 -4.65 -6.97 5.17
C GLN A 68 -6.01 -6.90 4.47
N ASN A 69 -6.26 -7.72 3.46
CA ASN A 69 -7.56 -7.77 2.78
C ASN A 69 -8.65 -8.31 3.72
N GLU A 70 -8.34 -9.37 4.49
CA GLU A 70 -9.24 -9.89 5.53
C GLU A 70 -9.53 -8.83 6.61
N ILE A 71 -8.51 -8.09 7.07
CA ILE A 71 -8.68 -7.00 8.03
C ILE A 71 -9.57 -5.89 7.48
N ILE A 72 -9.46 -5.56 6.18
CA ILE A 72 -10.30 -4.53 5.54
C ILE A 72 -11.76 -4.97 5.50
N ASP A 73 -12.04 -6.24 5.19
CA ASP A 73 -13.39 -6.79 5.19
C ASP A 73 -14.01 -6.75 6.61
N ASP A 74 -13.23 -7.13 7.62
CA ASP A 74 -13.65 -7.03 9.03
C ASP A 74 -13.92 -5.59 9.47
N LEU A 75 -13.06 -4.65 9.04
CA LEU A 75 -13.25 -3.23 9.29
C LEU A 75 -14.55 -2.73 8.64
N ALA A 76 -14.83 -3.12 7.39
CA ALA A 76 -16.06 -2.75 6.71
C ALA A 76 -17.30 -3.26 7.47
N ASN A 77 -17.27 -4.51 7.92
CA ASN A 77 -18.34 -5.09 8.75
C ASN A 77 -18.52 -4.33 10.08
N LEU A 78 -17.43 -3.94 10.74
CA LEU A 78 -17.49 -3.18 11.99
C LEU A 78 -18.06 -1.77 11.78
N VAL A 79 -17.70 -1.12 10.68
CA VAL A 79 -18.23 0.20 10.30
C VAL A 79 -19.73 0.13 10.04
N GLU A 80 -20.20 -0.88 9.29
CA GLU A 80 -21.64 -1.07 9.03
C GLU A 80 -22.43 -1.29 10.33
N ASN A 81 -21.94 -2.17 11.22
CA ASN A 81 -22.54 -2.37 12.55
C ASN A 81 -22.56 -1.09 13.40
N THR A 82 -21.52 -0.26 13.29
CA THR A 82 -21.44 1.01 14.02
C THR A 82 -22.44 2.03 13.47
N ASP A 83 -22.61 2.10 12.15
CA ASP A 83 -23.62 2.94 11.50
C ASP A 83 -25.04 2.54 11.93
N GLU A 84 -25.35 1.24 11.96
CA GLU A 84 -26.65 0.76 12.42
C GLU A 84 -26.94 1.16 13.89
N LYS A 85 -25.95 1.01 14.77
CA LYS A 85 -26.05 1.44 16.17
C LYS A 85 -26.26 2.95 16.27
N LEU A 86 -25.47 3.74 15.55
CA LEU A 86 -25.61 5.20 15.49
C LEU A 86 -27.00 5.61 15.00
N ARG A 87 -27.53 4.95 13.96
CA ARG A 87 -28.86 5.22 13.42
C ARG A 87 -29.96 4.91 14.43
N ASN A 88 -29.82 3.82 15.17
CA ASN A 88 -30.76 3.44 16.22
C ASN A 88 -30.73 4.39 17.41
N GLU A 89 -29.53 4.82 17.85
CA GLU A 89 -29.42 5.84 18.92
C GLU A 89 -29.95 7.20 18.47
N THR A 90 -29.64 7.62 17.23
CA THR A 90 -30.19 8.85 16.66
C THR A 90 -31.72 8.83 16.63
N ARG A 91 -32.34 7.69 16.27
CA ARG A 91 -33.80 7.51 16.34
C ARG A 91 -34.32 7.58 17.76
N ARG A 92 -33.63 6.96 18.73
CA ARG A 92 -34.00 7.05 20.15
C ARG A 92 -33.96 8.48 20.66
N VAL A 93 -32.90 9.23 20.35
CA VAL A 93 -32.77 10.65 20.72
C VAL A 93 -33.92 11.47 20.13
N ASN A 94 -34.22 11.31 18.84
CA ASN A 94 -35.33 12.01 18.19
C ASN A 94 -36.70 11.64 18.79
N MET A 95 -36.88 10.38 19.20
CA MET A 95 -38.09 9.94 19.88
C MET A 95 -38.20 10.50 21.31
N VAL A 96 -37.09 10.59 22.05
CA VAL A 96 -37.04 11.19 23.39
C VAL A 96 -37.37 12.68 23.33
N ASP A 97 -36.82 13.39 22.34
CA ASP A 97 -37.11 14.81 22.11
C ASP A 97 -38.62 15.04 21.86
N ARG A 98 -39.25 14.22 21.01
CA ARG A 98 -40.70 14.28 20.77
C ARG A 98 -41.58 13.93 21.98
N LYS A 99 -41.12 13.03 22.86
CA LYS A 99 -41.98 12.47 23.94
C LYS A 99 -41.89 13.26 25.25
N SER A 100 -40.76 13.88 25.56
CA SER A 100 -40.55 14.59 26.83
C SER A 100 -41.10 16.01 26.86
N ALA A 101 -41.09 16.74 25.74
CA ALA A 101 -41.44 18.15 25.76
C ALA A 101 -42.95 18.43 25.85
N SER A 102 -43.80 17.58 25.25
CA SER A 102 -45.18 17.99 24.99
C SER A 102 -46.17 17.54 26.08
N CYS A 103 -46.20 16.27 26.48
CA CYS A 103 -47.28 15.79 27.34
C CYS A 103 -47.14 16.23 28.81
N GLY A 104 -45.93 16.12 29.37
CA GLY A 104 -45.69 16.50 30.77
C GLY A 104 -45.81 18.01 31.00
N MET A 105 -45.21 18.81 30.11
CA MET A 105 -45.24 20.28 30.22
C MET A 105 -46.66 20.84 30.04
N ILE A 106 -47.44 20.33 29.07
CA ILE A 106 -48.84 20.73 28.88
C ILE A 106 -49.69 20.34 30.11
N MET A 107 -49.47 19.15 30.70
CA MET A 107 -50.17 18.75 31.93
C MET A 107 -49.85 19.67 33.11
N VAL A 108 -48.58 20.05 33.28
CA VAL A 108 -48.16 21.01 34.31
C VAL A 108 -48.79 22.39 34.08
N ILE A 109 -48.79 22.88 32.83
CA ILE A 109 -49.43 24.15 32.47
C ILE A 109 -50.95 24.11 32.78
N LEU A 110 -51.65 23.03 32.42
CA LEU A 110 -53.08 22.87 32.71
C LEU A 110 -53.37 22.84 34.22
N LEU A 111 -52.56 22.14 35.01
CA LEU A 111 -52.68 22.13 36.47
C LEU A 111 -52.51 23.52 37.08
N LEU A 112 -51.50 24.28 36.63
CA LEU A 112 -51.26 25.64 37.10
C LEU A 112 -52.41 26.59 36.72
N LEU A 113 -52.97 26.46 35.51
CA LEU A 113 -54.13 27.25 35.10
C LEU A 113 -55.35 27.00 35.98
N VAL A 114 -55.65 25.74 36.30
CA VAL A 114 -56.74 25.39 37.21
C VAL A 114 -56.52 25.99 38.60
N ALA A 115 -55.30 25.91 39.14
CA ALA A 115 -54.97 26.50 40.43
C ALA A 115 -55.19 28.02 40.45
N ILE A 116 -54.78 28.74 39.39
CA ILE A 116 -55.00 30.19 39.26
C ILE A 116 -56.50 30.52 39.24
N VAL A 117 -57.30 29.77 38.47
CA VAL A 117 -58.76 29.98 38.42
C VAL A 117 -59.40 29.74 39.78
N VAL A 118 -59.01 28.69 40.49
CA VAL A 118 -59.51 28.41 41.84
C VAL A 118 -59.18 29.57 42.79
N VAL A 119 -57.95 30.09 42.76
CA VAL A 119 -57.55 31.24 43.59
C VAL A 119 -58.31 32.50 43.21
N ALA A 120 -58.53 32.76 41.92
CA ALA A 120 -59.24 33.95 41.45
C ALA A 120 -60.75 33.91 41.74
N VAL A 121 -61.35 32.71 41.72
CA VAL A 121 -62.76 32.48 42.07
C VAL A 121 -62.94 32.37 43.58
N TRP A 122 -61.90 31.97 44.32
CA TRP A 122 -61.92 32.02 45.78
C TRP A 122 -62.21 33.47 46.15
N PRO A 123 -63.36 33.74 46.78
CA PRO A 123 -63.79 35.10 47.06
C PRO A 123 -62.70 35.79 47.88
N THR A 124 -62.00 36.71 47.24
CA THR A 124 -61.21 37.75 47.91
C THR A 124 -62.22 38.66 48.61
N ASN A 125 -62.71 38.21 49.77
CA ASN A 125 -63.41 39.05 50.73
C ASN A 125 -62.45 40.14 51.23
#